data_AF-A0A5A9YZD4-F1
#
_entry.id   AF-A0A5A9YZD4-F1
#
_cell.length_a   1.000
_cell.length_b   1.000
_cell.length_c   1.000
_cell.angle_alpha   90.00
_cell.angle_beta   90.00
_cell.angle_gamma   90.00
#
_symmetry.space_group_name_H-M   'P 1'
#
loop_
_entity.id
_entity.type
_entity.pdbx_description
1 polymer ?
#
loop_
_entity_poly.entity_id
_entity_poly.type
_entity_poly.pdbx_seq_one_letter_code
_entity_poly.pdbx_strand_id
1 'polypeptide(L)'
;MLTYLKWTFRIVLWSTLFALAHYTLPQHDVVRVVNTYQERQDLGDWTRIFWAHPDDQAANLANRDVQFIQTVRRKTWLLGFYQTGGEETMVYRNEDTGWSWPFYFKFDTANLQTEADDLRSEKENPEWAVMTHYGWRNELWSTFPNAVAIRPVDAPDVTVIPWFNIFFFVFVVVAWAFARAAWRQFRQRMVDPAVQDAEESWDEMSSRVNEKRGRIRRWLDTWRDKK
;
A
#
# COMPACT_ATOMS: atom_id res chain seq x y z
N MET A 1 -16.94 -0.81 26.20
CA MET A 1 -16.04 0.28 25.71
C MET A 1 -14.76 -0.26 25.05
N LEU A 2 -13.95 -1.07 25.74
CA LEU A 2 -12.69 -1.64 25.18
C LEU A 2 -12.88 -2.50 23.91
N THR A 3 -13.97 -3.26 23.83
CA THR A 3 -14.28 -4.07 22.63
C THR A 3 -14.55 -3.21 21.40
N TYR A 4 -15.34 -2.15 21.55
CA TYR A 4 -15.60 -1.19 20.45
C TYR A 4 -14.32 -0.48 20.02
N LEU A 5 -13.50 -0.03 20.96
CA LEU A 5 -12.22 0.61 20.65
C LEU A 5 -11.28 -0.31 19.85
N LYS A 6 -11.19 -1.59 20.21
CA LYS A 6 -10.40 -2.59 19.47
C LYS A 6 -10.91 -2.79 18.05
N TRP A 7 -12.23 -2.86 17.85
CA TRP A 7 -12.81 -3.00 16.52
C TRP A 7 -12.64 -1.74 15.69
N THR A 8 -12.89 -0.57 16.25
CA THR A 8 -12.65 0.72 15.58
C THR A 8 -11.20 0.82 15.11
N PHE A 9 -10.24 0.52 15.98
CA PHE A 9 -8.82 0.54 15.61
C PHE A 9 -8.52 -0.43 14.45
N ARG A 10 -9.02 -1.67 14.52
CA ARG A 10 -8.82 -2.66 13.45
C ARG A 10 -9.44 -2.21 12.13
N ILE A 11 -10.67 -1.68 12.16
CA ILE A 11 -11.36 -1.19 10.97
C ILE A 11 -10.57 -0.04 10.34
N VAL A 12 -10.16 0.94 11.13
CA VAL A 12 -9.35 2.07 10.63
C VAL A 12 -8.05 1.56 10.02
N LEU A 13 -7.32 0.70 10.73
CA LEU A 13 -6.05 0.15 10.24
C LEU A 13 -6.23 -0.59 8.91
N TRP A 14 -7.19 -1.50 8.82
CA TRP A 14 -7.41 -2.29 7.60
C TRP A 14 -7.94 -1.43 6.45
N SER A 15 -8.80 -0.46 6.72
CA SER A 15 -9.28 0.49 5.70
C SER A 15 -8.15 1.38 5.18
N THR A 16 -7.24 1.86 6.04
CA THR A 16 -6.06 2.62 5.63
C THR A 16 -5.11 1.77 4.79
N LEU A 17 -4.83 0.53 5.20
CA LEU A 17 -3.99 -0.38 4.43
C LEU A 17 -4.61 -0.73 3.07
N PHE A 18 -5.92 -0.98 3.04
CA PHE A 18 -6.65 -1.20 1.80
C PHE A 18 -6.61 0.02 0.88
N ALA A 19 -6.87 1.21 1.42
CA ALA A 19 -6.80 2.47 0.67
C ALA A 19 -5.41 2.70 0.10
N LEU A 20 -4.36 2.50 0.90
CA LEU A 20 -2.97 2.62 0.45
C LEU A 20 -2.66 1.61 -0.66
N ALA A 21 -2.98 0.33 -0.46
CA ALA A 21 -2.74 -0.70 -1.47
C ALA A 21 -3.52 -0.42 -2.76
N HIS A 22 -4.78 -0.01 -2.67
CA HIS A 22 -5.59 0.34 -3.83
C HIS A 22 -5.06 1.60 -4.53
N TYR A 23 -4.56 2.58 -3.79
CA TYR A 23 -3.93 3.76 -4.38
C TYR A 23 -2.61 3.42 -5.08
N THR A 24 -1.79 2.54 -4.52
CA THR A 24 -0.44 2.31 -5.01
C THR A 24 -0.32 1.20 -6.05
N LEU A 25 -1.10 0.13 -5.95
CA LEU A 25 -1.04 -1.03 -6.85
C LEU A 25 -1.55 -0.69 -8.27
N PRO A 26 -1.04 -1.38 -9.32
CA PRO A 26 -1.46 -1.10 -10.68
C PRO A 26 -2.94 -1.42 -10.88
N GLN A 27 -3.62 -0.50 -11.54
CA GLN A 27 -4.98 -0.62 -12.01
C GLN A 27 -4.99 -0.53 -13.53
N HIS A 28 -6.04 -1.09 -14.14
CA HIS A 28 -6.17 -1.14 -15.60
C HIS A 28 -7.50 -0.53 -16.01
N ASP A 29 -7.42 0.48 -16.87
CA ASP A 29 -8.58 1.11 -17.49
C ASP A 29 -8.55 0.82 -19.00
N VAL A 30 -9.71 0.49 -19.58
CA VAL A 30 -9.86 0.43 -21.05
C VAL A 30 -10.24 1.82 -21.53
N VAL A 31 -9.38 2.41 -22.36
CA VAL A 31 -9.41 3.82 -22.73
C VAL A 31 -9.30 4.01 -24.23
N ARG A 32 -9.87 5.11 -24.70
CA ARG A 32 -9.53 5.72 -25.99
C ARG A 32 -8.82 7.04 -25.72
N VAL A 33 -7.66 7.24 -26.34
CA VAL A 33 -6.91 8.50 -26.20
C VAL A 33 -7.56 9.58 -27.05
N VAL A 34 -7.91 10.70 -26.43
CA VAL A 34 -8.51 11.87 -27.09
C VAL A 34 -7.45 12.90 -27.43
N ASN A 35 -6.54 13.15 -26.50
CA ASN A 35 -5.47 14.12 -26.68
C ASN A 35 -4.34 13.85 -25.68
N THR A 36 -3.15 14.34 -25.99
CA THR A 36 -2.09 14.47 -24.99
C THR A 36 -1.58 15.92 -24.97
N TYR A 37 -1.13 16.38 -23.82
CA TYR A 37 -0.66 17.76 -23.67
C TYR A 37 0.33 17.88 -22.51
N GLN A 38 1.02 19.02 -22.46
CA GLN A 38 1.91 19.37 -21.35
C GLN A 38 1.39 20.65 -20.70
N GLU A 39 1.38 20.67 -19.37
CA GLU A 39 0.93 21.83 -18.58
C GLU A 39 1.85 22.06 -17.39
N ARG A 40 2.15 23.32 -17.11
CA ARG A 40 2.91 23.73 -15.93
C ARG A 40 2.02 23.64 -14.69
N GLN A 41 2.41 22.79 -13.74
CA GLN A 41 1.74 22.59 -12.47
C GLN A 41 2.49 23.29 -11.35
N ASP A 42 1.75 23.99 -10.49
CA ASP A 42 2.25 24.56 -9.22
C ASP A 42 1.93 23.60 -8.08
N LEU A 43 2.98 23.04 -7.49
CA LEU A 43 2.98 22.02 -6.45
C LEU A 43 3.54 22.56 -5.13
N GLY A 44 3.42 23.87 -4.89
CA GLY A 44 3.81 24.51 -3.62
C GLY A 44 2.87 24.23 -2.44
N ASP A 45 1.79 23.48 -2.63
CA ASP A 45 0.76 23.23 -1.63
C ASP A 45 0.79 21.80 -1.05
N TRP A 46 -0.20 21.48 -0.20
CA TRP A 46 -0.30 20.17 0.44
C TRP A 46 -0.60 19.03 -0.55
N THR A 47 -1.11 19.31 -1.76
CA THR A 47 -1.43 18.29 -2.76
C THR A 47 -0.18 17.65 -3.36
N ARG A 48 1.00 18.25 -3.15
CA ARG A 48 2.33 17.74 -3.53
C ARG A 48 2.55 16.25 -3.22
N ILE A 49 1.92 15.75 -2.16
CA ILE A 49 1.96 14.33 -1.74
C ILE A 49 1.44 13.36 -2.81
N PHE A 50 0.58 13.83 -3.72
CA PHE A 50 0.02 13.02 -4.78
C PHE A 50 0.88 13.02 -6.05
N TRP A 51 1.93 13.84 -6.13
CA TRP A 51 2.73 14.04 -7.33
C TRP A 51 4.09 13.32 -7.26
N ALA A 52 4.66 12.96 -8.40
CA ALA A 52 5.94 12.23 -8.44
C ALA A 52 7.06 13.07 -7.80
N HIS A 53 8.00 12.44 -7.10
CA HIS A 53 9.18 13.12 -6.59
C HIS A 53 10.29 12.98 -7.62
N PRO A 54 10.76 14.08 -8.22
CA PRO A 54 11.88 14.02 -9.14
C PRO A 54 13.18 13.84 -8.33
N ASP A 55 14.18 13.21 -8.94
CA ASP A 55 15.46 12.98 -8.28
C ASP A 55 16.14 14.31 -7.85
N ASP A 56 17.01 14.21 -6.83
CA ASP A 56 17.54 15.24 -5.90
C ASP A 56 17.81 16.68 -6.40
N GLN A 57 17.98 16.93 -7.70
CA GLN A 57 18.23 18.28 -8.23
C GLN A 57 16.95 19.12 -8.44
N ALA A 58 15.76 18.51 -8.46
CA ALA A 58 14.50 19.18 -8.74
C ALA A 58 13.50 19.14 -7.56
N ALA A 59 13.90 18.62 -6.40
CA ALA A 59 13.02 18.41 -5.24
C ALA A 59 12.37 19.72 -4.71
N ASN A 60 12.98 20.87 -4.98
CA ASN A 60 12.51 22.19 -4.53
C ASN A 60 11.78 23.01 -5.61
N LEU A 61 11.55 22.46 -6.80
CA LEU A 61 10.79 23.16 -7.83
C LEU A 61 9.30 23.13 -7.47
N ALA A 62 8.79 24.26 -6.97
CA ALA A 62 7.36 24.48 -6.75
C ALA A 62 6.58 24.42 -8.06
N ASN A 63 7.18 24.78 -9.20
CA ASN A 63 6.54 24.74 -10.51
C ASN A 63 7.28 23.80 -11.46
N ARG A 64 6.56 22.90 -12.15
CA ARG A 64 7.14 22.02 -13.18
C ARG A 64 6.16 21.68 -14.29
N ASP A 65 6.70 21.31 -15.45
CA ASP A 65 5.91 20.90 -16.60
C ASP A 65 5.56 19.42 -16.50
N VAL A 66 4.27 19.09 -16.51
CA VAL A 66 3.74 17.74 -16.39
C VAL A 66 3.04 17.36 -17.68
N GLN A 67 3.30 16.14 -18.16
CA GLN A 67 2.60 15.59 -19.32
C GLN A 67 1.31 14.92 -18.89
N PHE A 68 0.27 15.05 -19.70
CA PHE A 68 -1.06 14.52 -19.45
C PHE A 68 -1.61 13.79 -20.67
N ILE A 69 -2.40 12.76 -20.41
CA ILE A 69 -3.09 11.94 -21.40
C ILE A 69 -4.58 12.05 -21.10
N GLN A 70 -5.33 12.70 -21.99
CA GLN A 70 -6.78 12.84 -21.92
C GLN A 70 -7.44 11.67 -22.63
N THR A 71 -8.37 11.02 -21.95
CA THR A 71 -9.01 9.82 -22.45
C THR A 71 -10.51 9.81 -22.21
N VAL A 72 -11.20 8.97 -22.96
CA VAL A 72 -12.53 8.46 -22.61
C VAL A 72 -12.35 7.00 -22.21
N ARG A 73 -12.67 6.67 -20.97
CA ARG A 73 -12.56 5.31 -20.44
C ARG A 73 -13.91 4.63 -20.33
N ARG A 74 -13.90 3.30 -20.41
CA ARG A 74 -15.06 2.46 -20.10
C ARG A 74 -15.33 2.53 -18.60
N LYS A 75 -16.55 2.89 -18.23
CA LYS A 75 -16.96 3.03 -16.84
C LYS A 75 -16.95 1.68 -16.15
N THR A 76 -16.26 1.60 -15.03
CA THR A 76 -16.16 0.39 -14.23
C THR A 76 -16.90 0.52 -12.90
N TRP A 77 -17.26 -0.62 -12.33
CA TRP A 77 -17.82 -0.77 -10.99
C TRP A 77 -16.97 -1.76 -10.19
N LEU A 78 -17.16 -1.74 -8.86
CA LEU A 78 -16.45 -2.58 -7.91
C LEU A 78 -14.92 -2.48 -8.11
N LEU A 79 -14.35 -1.29 -7.90
CA LEU A 79 -12.88 -1.08 -7.93
C LEU A 79 -12.21 -1.38 -9.29
N GLY A 80 -12.93 -1.24 -10.40
CA GLY A 80 -12.37 -1.49 -11.74
C GLY A 80 -12.65 -2.88 -12.30
N PHE A 81 -13.21 -3.81 -11.52
CA PHE A 81 -13.35 -5.21 -11.95
C PHE A 81 -14.47 -5.46 -12.95
N TYR A 82 -15.53 -4.66 -12.95
CA TYR A 82 -16.69 -4.88 -13.81
C TYR A 82 -16.97 -3.69 -14.70
N GLN A 83 -16.89 -3.88 -16.01
CA GLN A 83 -17.29 -2.85 -16.96
C GLN A 83 -18.81 -2.73 -17.01
N THR A 84 -19.32 -1.51 -16.93
CA THR A 84 -20.76 -1.20 -16.88
C THR A 84 -21.33 -0.78 -18.24
N GLY A 85 -20.50 -0.74 -19.28
CA GLY A 85 -20.88 -0.37 -20.65
C GLY A 85 -20.96 1.14 -20.92
N GLY A 86 -20.95 1.98 -19.88
CA GLY A 86 -20.85 3.43 -20.01
C GLY A 86 -19.44 3.92 -20.33
N GLU A 87 -19.33 5.20 -20.69
CA GLU A 87 -18.06 5.90 -20.91
C GLU A 87 -17.98 7.12 -19.99
N GLU A 88 -16.77 7.47 -19.56
CA GLU A 88 -16.50 8.68 -18.78
C GLU A 88 -15.14 9.27 -19.14
N THR A 89 -14.98 10.58 -18.97
CA THR A 89 -13.70 11.26 -19.21
C THR A 89 -12.74 10.95 -18.08
N MET A 90 -11.49 10.64 -18.43
CA MET A 90 -10.44 10.37 -17.47
C MET A 90 -9.13 10.96 -17.98
N VAL A 91 -8.41 11.64 -17.09
CA VAL A 91 -7.11 12.24 -17.41
C VAL A 91 -6.06 11.60 -16.51
N TYR A 92 -4.98 11.15 -17.14
CA TYR A 92 -3.81 10.61 -16.45
C TYR A 92 -2.67 11.60 -16.57
N ARG A 93 -1.88 11.75 -15.50
CA ARG A 93 -0.56 12.36 -15.62
C ARG A 93 0.43 11.30 -16.09
N ASN A 94 1.47 11.72 -16.78
CA ASN A 94 2.54 10.87 -17.26
C ASN A 94 3.84 11.44 -16.68
N GLU A 95 4.26 10.88 -15.55
CA GLU A 95 5.50 11.26 -14.86
C GLU A 95 6.34 10.02 -14.59
N ASP A 96 7.66 10.20 -14.56
CA ASP A 96 8.58 9.16 -14.13
C ASP A 96 8.42 8.92 -12.64
N THR A 97 8.24 7.65 -12.28
CA THR A 97 8.24 7.26 -10.86
C THR A 97 9.67 7.11 -10.34
N GLY A 98 10.62 6.79 -11.25
CA GLY A 98 12.01 6.60 -10.93
C GLY A 98 12.21 5.58 -9.80
N TRP A 99 13.04 5.94 -8.83
CA TRP A 99 13.29 5.15 -7.62
C TRP A 99 12.31 5.46 -6.47
N SER A 100 11.38 6.39 -6.69
CA SER A 100 10.43 6.81 -5.66
C SER A 100 9.31 5.80 -5.45
N TRP A 101 8.59 5.93 -4.34
CA TRP A 101 7.38 5.16 -4.08
C TRP A 101 6.21 5.65 -4.97
N PRO A 102 5.40 4.75 -5.54
CA PRO A 102 5.53 3.28 -5.56
C PRO A 102 6.66 2.82 -6.48
N PHE A 103 7.45 1.81 -6.07
CA PHE A 103 8.67 1.39 -6.76
C PHE A 103 8.41 0.67 -8.12
N TYR A 104 7.86 1.38 -9.09
CA TYR A 104 7.62 0.88 -10.46
C TYR A 104 8.81 1.01 -11.39
N PHE A 105 9.84 1.78 -11.01
CA PHE A 105 11.05 1.95 -11.83
C PHE A 105 10.73 2.42 -13.26
N LYS A 106 9.77 3.34 -13.37
CA LYS A 106 9.34 3.95 -14.63
C LYS A 106 10.25 5.15 -14.96
N PHE A 107 10.88 5.12 -16.13
CA PHE A 107 11.85 6.12 -16.62
C PHE A 107 11.62 6.52 -18.09
N ASP A 108 10.46 6.17 -18.63
CA ASP A 108 10.13 6.20 -20.06
C ASP A 108 8.98 7.15 -20.39
N THR A 109 8.78 8.22 -19.60
CA THR A 109 7.70 9.21 -19.78
C THR A 109 7.55 9.68 -21.23
N ALA A 110 8.63 10.05 -21.91
CA ALA A 110 8.58 10.51 -23.30
C ALA A 110 8.14 9.44 -24.30
N ASN A 111 8.54 8.18 -24.08
CA ASN A 111 8.12 7.06 -24.93
C ASN A 111 6.64 6.76 -24.71
N LEU A 112 6.20 6.69 -23.45
CA LEU A 112 4.78 6.46 -23.11
C LEU A 112 3.88 7.57 -23.67
N GLN A 113 4.38 8.81 -23.68
CA GLN A 113 3.67 9.94 -24.29
C GLN A 113 3.50 9.72 -25.80
N THR A 114 4.56 9.29 -26.47
CA THR A 114 4.55 9.00 -27.92
C THR A 114 3.62 7.84 -28.25
N GLU A 115 3.64 6.77 -27.45
CA GLU A 115 2.71 5.63 -27.60
C GLU A 115 1.25 6.07 -27.42
N ALA A 116 0.97 6.98 -26.48
CA ALA A 116 -0.37 7.52 -26.29
C ALA A 116 -0.80 8.43 -27.44
N ASP A 117 0.11 9.23 -27.99
CA ASP A 117 -0.14 10.08 -29.16
C ASP A 117 -0.45 9.27 -30.42
N ASP A 118 0.26 8.15 -30.63
CA ASP A 118 0.03 7.21 -31.73
C ASP A 118 -1.38 6.59 -31.67
N LEU A 119 -1.88 6.32 -30.46
CA LEU A 119 -3.21 5.74 -30.21
C LEU A 119 -4.36 6.77 -30.21
N ARG A 120 -4.08 8.03 -30.55
CA ARG A 120 -5.10 9.08 -30.53
C ARG A 120 -6.11 8.86 -31.66
N SER A 121 -7.38 8.79 -31.28
CA SER A 121 -8.45 8.44 -32.22
C SER A 121 -9.77 9.16 -31.93
N GLU A 122 -10.54 9.39 -32.98
CA GLU A 122 -11.88 9.99 -32.90
C GLU A 122 -12.92 8.98 -32.42
N LYS A 123 -14.12 9.44 -32.07
CA LYS A 123 -15.18 8.56 -31.56
C LYS A 123 -15.73 7.64 -32.66
N GLU A 124 -15.67 8.11 -33.90
CA GLU A 124 -16.20 7.50 -35.11
C GLU A 124 -15.31 6.33 -35.58
N ASN A 125 -14.00 6.41 -35.32
CA ASN A 125 -13.03 5.36 -35.59
C ASN A 125 -12.13 5.14 -34.37
N PRO A 126 -12.65 4.51 -33.30
CA PRO A 126 -11.97 4.45 -32.02
C PRO A 126 -10.88 3.40 -31.98
N GLU A 127 -9.69 3.79 -31.52
CA GLU A 127 -8.63 2.88 -31.13
C GLU A 127 -8.64 2.71 -29.61
N TRP A 128 -8.84 1.47 -29.16
CA TRP A 128 -8.91 1.14 -27.75
C TRP A 128 -7.56 0.66 -27.24
N ALA A 129 -7.25 1.04 -26.01
CA ALA A 129 -6.04 0.66 -25.33
C ALA A 129 -6.33 0.33 -23.87
N VAL A 130 -5.45 -0.48 -23.26
CA VAL A 130 -5.42 -0.67 -21.81
C VAL A 130 -4.38 0.28 -21.24
N MET A 131 -4.85 1.25 -20.46
CA MET A 131 -4.02 2.12 -19.64
C MET A 131 -3.75 1.44 -18.30
N THR A 132 -2.48 1.20 -17.98
CA THR A 132 -2.05 0.81 -16.64
C THR A 132 -1.68 2.06 -15.86
N HIS A 133 -2.24 2.23 -14.68
CA HIS A 133 -1.99 3.42 -13.85
C HIS A 133 -1.99 3.07 -12.36
N TYR A 134 -1.53 4.02 -11.53
CA TYR A 134 -1.77 4.01 -10.09
C TYR A 134 -2.26 5.38 -9.63
N GLY A 135 -2.81 5.43 -8.41
CA GLY A 135 -3.41 6.61 -7.83
C GLY A 135 -4.89 6.77 -8.19
N TRP A 136 -5.52 7.81 -7.65
CA TRP A 136 -6.93 8.12 -7.87
C TRP A 136 -7.11 9.43 -8.61
N ARG A 137 -8.21 9.52 -9.36
CA ARG A 137 -8.71 10.80 -9.85
C ARG A 137 -9.52 11.48 -8.76
N ASN A 138 -9.18 12.72 -8.44
CA ASN A 138 -9.99 13.58 -7.58
C ASN A 138 -9.98 15.01 -8.14
N GLU A 139 -11.15 15.49 -8.57
CA GLU A 139 -11.31 16.81 -9.17
C GLU A 139 -11.21 17.95 -8.14
N LEU A 140 -11.63 17.72 -6.89
CA LEU A 140 -11.58 18.74 -5.82
C LEU A 140 -10.14 19.10 -5.44
N TRP A 141 -9.21 18.15 -5.60
CA TRP A 141 -7.80 18.32 -5.24
C TRP A 141 -6.89 18.28 -6.47
N SER A 142 -7.46 18.44 -7.68
CA SER A 142 -6.74 18.40 -8.96
C SER A 142 -5.74 17.25 -9.05
N THR A 143 -6.11 16.08 -8.53
CA THR A 143 -5.23 14.93 -8.45
C THR A 143 -5.52 14.00 -9.63
N PHE A 144 -4.46 13.58 -10.31
CA PHE A 144 -4.53 12.72 -11.48
C PHE A 144 -3.77 11.42 -11.19
N PRO A 145 -4.32 10.24 -11.54
CA PRO A 145 -3.55 9.01 -11.48
C PRO A 145 -2.39 9.06 -12.47
N ASN A 146 -1.27 8.42 -12.11
CA ASN A 146 -0.09 8.37 -12.95
C ASN A 146 -0.15 7.16 -13.89
N ALA A 147 -0.04 7.41 -15.19
CA ALA A 147 0.09 6.39 -16.21
C ALA A 147 1.46 5.69 -16.09
N VAL A 148 1.43 4.37 -16.22
CA VAL A 148 2.61 3.49 -16.14
C VAL A 148 2.90 2.86 -17.49
N ALA A 149 1.87 2.40 -18.20
CA ALA A 149 2.01 1.78 -19.50
C ALA A 149 0.70 1.89 -20.27
N ILE A 150 0.78 1.91 -21.60
CA ILE A 150 -0.36 1.82 -22.50
C ILE A 150 -0.13 0.69 -23.50
N ARG A 151 -1.18 -0.03 -23.86
CA ARG A 151 -1.08 -1.06 -24.91
C ARG A 151 -2.38 -1.13 -25.72
N PRO A 152 -2.33 -1.24 -27.05
CA PRO A 152 -3.53 -1.37 -27.87
C PRO A 152 -4.29 -2.66 -27.55
N VAL A 153 -5.61 -2.62 -27.76
CA VAL A 153 -6.51 -3.76 -27.70
C VAL A 153 -7.55 -3.68 -28.81
N ASP A 154 -8.02 -4.84 -29.27
CA ASP A 154 -8.93 -4.92 -30.40
C ASP A 154 -10.34 -4.38 -30.09
N ALA A 155 -10.74 -4.35 -28.81
CA ALA A 155 -12.11 -4.05 -28.42
C ALA A 155 -12.22 -3.37 -27.04
N PRO A 156 -13.28 -2.55 -26.82
CA PRO A 156 -13.51 -1.85 -25.56
C PRO A 156 -13.97 -2.74 -24.39
N ASP A 157 -14.37 -3.98 -24.66
CA ASP A 157 -14.92 -4.94 -23.69
C ASP A 157 -13.89 -5.99 -23.24
N VAL A 158 -12.61 -5.73 -23.49
CA VAL A 158 -11.52 -6.60 -23.04
C VAL A 158 -11.49 -6.67 -21.51
N THR A 159 -11.45 -7.91 -21.01
CA THR A 159 -11.24 -8.19 -19.58
C THR A 159 -9.75 -8.28 -19.28
N VAL A 160 -9.27 -7.44 -18.35
CA VAL A 160 -7.87 -7.43 -17.92
C VAL A 160 -7.74 -8.12 -16.58
N ILE A 161 -6.99 -9.22 -16.55
CA ILE A 161 -6.66 -9.93 -15.30
C ILE A 161 -5.45 -9.25 -14.66
N PRO A 162 -5.54 -8.73 -13.42
CA PRO A 162 -4.46 -8.00 -12.77
C PRO A 162 -3.43 -8.96 -12.17
N TRP A 163 -2.68 -9.66 -13.02
CA TRP A 163 -1.73 -10.71 -12.63
C TRP A 163 -0.69 -10.23 -11.62
N PHE A 164 -0.19 -9.00 -11.76
CA PHE A 164 0.74 -8.42 -10.79
C PHE A 164 0.12 -8.37 -9.39
N ASN A 165 -1.11 -7.87 -9.26
CA ASN A 165 -1.81 -7.77 -7.97
C ASN A 165 -2.05 -9.16 -7.38
N ILE A 166 -2.46 -10.13 -8.20
CA ILE A 166 -2.67 -11.52 -7.76
C ILE A 166 -1.37 -12.09 -7.20
N PHE A 167 -0.28 -12.00 -7.95
CA PHE A 167 1.03 -12.48 -7.50
C PHE A 167 1.51 -11.76 -6.24
N PHE A 168 1.36 -10.43 -6.19
CA PHE A 168 1.73 -9.62 -5.03
C PHE A 168 0.98 -10.06 -3.77
N PHE A 169 -0.34 -10.24 -3.83
CA PHE A 169 -1.11 -10.68 -2.67
C PHE A 169 -0.78 -12.13 -2.26
N VAL A 170 -0.59 -13.04 -3.21
CA VAL A 170 -0.14 -14.40 -2.93
C VAL A 170 1.23 -14.38 -2.23
N PHE A 171 2.17 -13.59 -2.75
CA PHE A 171 3.49 -13.42 -2.15
C PHE A 171 3.40 -12.87 -0.72
N VAL A 172 2.58 -11.84 -0.46
CA VAL A 172 2.38 -11.28 0.88
C VAL A 172 1.83 -12.33 1.85
N VAL A 173 0.87 -13.15 1.42
CA VAL A 173 0.30 -14.22 2.25
C VAL A 173 1.36 -15.29 2.57
N VAL A 174 2.13 -15.71 1.58
CA VAL A 174 3.22 -16.70 1.76
C VAL A 174 4.32 -16.14 2.66
N ALA A 175 4.75 -14.90 2.44
CA ALA A 175 5.76 -14.22 3.25
C ALA A 175 5.29 -14.08 4.71
N TRP A 176 4.03 -13.73 4.94
CA TRP A 176 3.45 -13.68 6.28
C TRP A 176 3.41 -15.06 6.95
N ALA A 177 3.00 -16.10 6.22
CA ALA A 177 2.98 -17.47 6.73
C ALA A 177 4.39 -17.96 7.11
N PHE A 178 5.39 -17.65 6.26
CA PHE A 178 6.78 -17.93 6.53
C PHE A 178 7.31 -17.16 7.75
N ALA A 179 7.09 -15.85 7.83
CA ALA A 179 7.50 -15.03 8.96
C ALA A 179 6.86 -15.52 10.28
N ARG A 180 5.58 -15.92 10.24
CA ARG A 180 4.89 -16.53 11.37
C ARG A 180 5.52 -17.86 11.78
N ALA A 181 5.90 -18.71 10.83
CA ALA A 181 6.57 -19.97 11.11
C ALA A 181 7.96 -19.75 11.73
N ALA A 182 8.75 -18.83 11.14
CA ALA A 182 10.05 -18.42 11.65
C ALA A 182 9.95 -17.84 13.07
N TRP A 183 8.97 -16.98 13.33
CA TRP A 183 8.71 -16.43 14.67
C TRP A 183 8.37 -17.52 15.69
N ARG A 184 7.55 -18.51 15.31
CA ARG A 184 7.22 -19.65 16.19
C ARG A 184 8.46 -20.47 16.51
N GLN A 185 9.31 -20.76 15.51
CA GLN A 185 10.57 -21.47 15.73
C GLN A 185 11.54 -20.67 16.61
N PHE A 186 11.66 -19.37 16.37
CA PHE A 186 12.47 -18.47 17.17
C PHE A 186 12.00 -18.46 18.63
N ARG A 187 10.68 -18.34 18.85
CA ARG A 187 10.09 -18.36 20.19
C ARG A 187 10.43 -19.65 20.93
N GLN A 188 10.26 -20.80 20.29
CA GLN A 188 10.55 -22.10 20.88
C GLN A 188 12.04 -22.30 21.21
N ARG A 189 12.95 -21.73 20.41
CA ARG A 189 14.39 -21.94 20.58
C ARG A 189 15.07 -20.94 21.51
N MET A 190 14.58 -19.70 21.54
CA MET A 190 15.26 -18.60 22.21
C MET A 190 14.44 -18.01 23.36
N VAL A 191 13.13 -17.91 23.19
CA VAL A 191 12.27 -17.21 24.16
C VAL A 191 11.77 -18.17 25.23
N ASP A 192 11.20 -19.31 24.84
CA ASP A 192 10.60 -20.26 25.78
C ASP A 192 11.65 -20.82 26.78
N PRO A 193 12.89 -21.17 26.38
CA PRO A 193 13.93 -21.58 27.34
C PRO A 193 14.33 -20.45 28.28
N ALA A 194 14.54 -19.23 27.77
CA ALA A 194 14.92 -18.09 28.60
C ALA A 194 13.82 -17.69 29.59
N VAL A 195 12.55 -17.89 29.24
CA VAL A 195 11.41 -17.68 30.14
C VAL A 195 11.38 -18.77 31.22
N GLN A 196 11.60 -20.03 30.85
CA GLN A 196 11.68 -21.14 31.82
C GLN A 196 12.83 -20.94 32.80
N ASP A 197 14.04 -20.62 32.33
CA ASP A 197 15.20 -20.33 33.17
C ASP A 197 14.92 -19.16 34.14
N ALA A 198 14.24 -18.12 33.67
CA ALA A 198 13.83 -16.99 34.49
C ALA A 198 12.80 -17.40 35.56
N GLU A 199 11.79 -18.20 35.21
CA GLU A 199 10.81 -18.75 36.15
C GLU A 199 11.48 -19.61 37.22
N GLU A 200 12.37 -20.54 36.84
CA GLU A 200 13.12 -21.39 37.77
C GLU A 200 13.98 -20.56 38.74
N SER A 201 14.70 -19.55 38.23
CA SER A 201 15.50 -18.65 39.07
C SER A 201 14.65 -17.87 40.08
N TRP A 202 13.43 -17.49 39.69
CA TRP A 202 12.51 -16.74 40.53
C TRP A 202 11.89 -17.62 41.61
N ASP A 203 11.56 -18.87 41.27
CA ASP A 203 11.06 -19.87 42.20
C ASP A 203 12.13 -20.31 43.23
N GLU A 204 13.39 -20.46 42.80
CA GLU A 204 14.51 -20.66 43.73
C GLU A 204 14.68 -19.48 44.69
N MET A 205 14.58 -18.25 44.18
CA MET A 205 14.72 -17.06 45.02
C MET A 205 13.54 -16.95 46.01
N SER A 206 12.31 -17.21 45.56
CA SER A 206 11.11 -17.15 46.39
C SER A 206 11.12 -18.22 47.49
N SER A 207 11.56 -19.44 47.16
CA SER A 207 11.69 -20.53 48.13
C SER A 207 12.76 -20.23 49.19
N ARG A 208 13.93 -19.71 48.80
CA ARG A 208 14.97 -19.25 49.76
C ARG A 208 14.47 -18.15 50.68
N VAL A 209 13.70 -17.19 50.17
CA VAL A 209 13.09 -16.10 50.96
C VAL A 209 12.05 -16.66 51.93
N ASN A 210 11.18 -17.56 51.47
CA ASN A 210 10.17 -18.21 52.29
C ASN A 210 10.79 -19.08 53.39
N GLU A 211 11.89 -19.78 53.09
CA GLU A 211 12.60 -20.60 54.07
C GLU A 211 13.27 -19.73 55.14
N LYS A 212 13.92 -18.62 54.75
CA LYS A 212 14.47 -17.63 55.70
C LYS A 212 13.36 -17.02 56.57
N ARG A 213 12.23 -16.64 55.97
CA ARG A 213 11.05 -16.16 56.72
C ARG A 213 10.53 -17.20 57.69
N GLY A 214 10.46 -18.47 57.29
CA GLY A 214 10.02 -19.58 58.15
C GLY A 214 10.97 -19.86 59.32
N ARG A 215 12.29 -19.70 59.13
CA ARG A 215 13.28 -19.79 60.22
C ARG A 215 13.17 -18.62 61.20
N ILE A 216 13.02 -17.40 60.69
CA ILE A 216 12.81 -16.19 61.52
C ILE A 216 11.51 -16.30 62.32
N ARG A 217 10.42 -16.77 61.69
CA ARG A 217 9.13 -16.96 62.37
C ARG A 217 9.22 -18.01 63.48
N ARG A 218 9.86 -19.15 63.21
CA ARG A 218 10.13 -20.18 64.25
C ARG A 218 10.97 -19.64 65.39
N TRP A 219 12.01 -18.84 65.10
CA TRP A 219 12.81 -18.19 66.13
C TRP A 219 11.95 -17.21 66.94
N LEU A 220 11.18 -16.32 66.33
CA LEU A 220 10.27 -15.42 67.04
C LEU A 220 9.23 -16.15 67.89
N ASP A 221 8.70 -17.28 67.43
CA ASP A 221 7.76 -18.10 68.18
C ASP A 221 8.41 -18.77 69.42
N THR A 222 9.73 -19.00 69.44
CA THR A 222 10.43 -19.48 70.66
C THR A 222 10.49 -18.43 71.78
N TRP A 223 10.33 -17.14 71.45
CA TRP A 223 10.24 -16.05 72.43
C TRP A 223 8.79 -15.76 72.86
N ARG A 224 7.82 -16.45 72.26
CA ARG A 224 6.41 -16.26 72.52
C ARG A 224 5.93 -17.36 73.47
N ASP A 225 5.64 -16.96 74.71
CA ASP A 225 5.29 -17.87 75.79
C ASP A 225 4.05 -18.71 75.43
N LYS A 226 4.14 -20.04 75.61
CA LYS A 226 3.01 -20.95 75.40
C LYS A 226 2.11 -20.85 76.63
N LYS A 227 0.98 -20.16 76.49
CA LYS A 227 -0.14 -20.25 77.43
C LYS A 227 -0.72 -21.66 77.47
#